data_AF-A0A957N6X2-F1
#
_entry.id   AF-A0A957N6X2-F1
#
_cell.length_a   1.000
_cell.length_b   1.000
_cell.length_c   1.000
_cell.angle_alpha   90.00
_cell.angle_beta   90.00
_cell.angle_gamma   90.00
#
_symmetry.space_group_name_H-M   'P 1'
#
loop_
_entity.id
_entity.type
_entity.pdbx_description
1 polymer ?
#
loop_
_entity_poly.entity_id
_entity_poly.type
_entity_poly.pdbx_seq_one_letter_code
_entity_poly.pdbx_strand_id
1 'polypeptide(L)'
;MVQHPLFVYGTLMSDQRAFPRLAPAVTRSVRATLPDAQIFAVSWYPVAVPGAGEVHGEVHWLAPGAYAAVLADLDAYEGDEYVRAVRTVTTAAGQPLDAWVYLGATTPAHGLTPITHGDWRRFHGR
;
A
#
# COMPACT_ATOMS: atom_id res chain seq x y z
N MET A 1 0.59 7.60 -21.78
CA MET A 1 0.96 6.78 -20.61
C MET A 1 -0.27 6.70 -19.71
N VAL A 2 -0.67 5.51 -19.28
CA VAL A 2 -1.80 5.34 -18.35
C VAL A 2 -1.32 5.67 -16.95
N GLN A 3 -2.03 6.57 -16.24
CA GLN A 3 -1.78 6.86 -14.83
C GLN A 3 -2.59 5.89 -13.97
N HIS A 4 -1.91 5.05 -13.19
CA HIS A 4 -2.56 4.19 -12.21
C HIS A 4 -2.69 4.94 -10.87
N PRO A 5 -3.82 4.82 -10.14
CA PRO A 5 -3.89 5.28 -8.77
C PRO A 5 -2.97 4.45 -7.86
N LEU A 6 -2.75 4.91 -6.63
CA LEU A 6 -1.88 4.26 -5.67
C LEU A 6 -2.71 3.50 -4.63
N PHE A 7 -2.51 2.19 -4.51
CA PHE A 7 -3.02 1.41 -3.39
C PHE A 7 -2.00 1.38 -2.24
N VAL A 8 -2.44 1.77 -1.05
CA VAL A 8 -1.64 1.82 0.18
C VAL A 8 -2.32 1.01 1.27
N TYR A 9 -1.54 0.27 2.05
CA TYR A 9 -2.03 -0.66 3.09
C TYR A 9 -1.35 -0.46 4.45
N GLY A 10 -0.53 0.59 4.58
CA GLY A 10 0.31 0.82 5.74
C GLY A 10 0.40 2.29 6.10
N THR A 11 1.63 2.77 6.34
CA THR A 11 1.86 4.11 6.89
C THR A 11 1.47 5.27 5.98
N LEU A 12 1.19 4.99 4.70
CA LEU A 12 0.68 5.92 3.70
C LEU A 12 -0.86 5.97 3.62
N MET A 13 -1.60 5.12 4.34
CA MET A 13 -3.07 5.24 4.41
C MET A 13 -3.50 6.53 5.09
N SER A 14 -4.73 6.99 4.85
CA SER A 14 -5.31 8.14 5.55
C SER A 14 -5.15 7.98 7.07
N ASP A 15 -4.89 9.08 7.78
CA ASP A 15 -4.65 9.13 9.23
C ASP A 15 -3.38 8.39 9.71
N GLN A 16 -2.51 7.94 8.81
CA GLN A 16 -1.22 7.36 9.16
C GLN A 16 -0.08 8.37 8.96
N ARG A 17 1.01 8.15 9.69
CA ARG A 17 2.11 9.10 9.84
C ARG A 17 2.79 9.55 8.55
N ALA A 18 2.79 8.72 7.50
CA ALA A 18 3.43 9.05 6.22
C ALA A 18 2.44 9.58 5.18
N PHE A 19 1.13 9.56 5.45
CA PHE A 19 0.10 10.12 4.58
C PHE A 19 0.35 11.58 4.15
N PRO A 20 0.87 12.49 5.01
CA PRO A 20 1.15 13.86 4.60
C PRO A 20 2.06 14.01 3.38
N ARG A 21 2.86 12.99 3.03
CA ARG A 21 3.70 12.97 1.82
C ARG A 21 2.90 13.02 0.53
N LEU A 22 1.77 12.32 0.47
CA LEU A 22 0.91 12.29 -0.72
C LEU A 22 -0.38 13.09 -0.58
N ALA A 23 -0.80 13.40 0.65
CA ALA A 23 -2.08 14.05 0.94
C ALA A 23 -2.38 15.30 0.08
N PRO A 24 -1.43 16.22 -0.17
CA PRO A 24 -1.69 17.41 -1.01
C PRO A 24 -2.03 17.07 -2.48
N ALA A 25 -1.63 15.90 -2.96
CA ALA A 25 -1.88 15.44 -4.32
C ALA A 25 -3.11 14.53 -4.44
N VAL A 26 -3.68 14.04 -3.33
CA VAL A 26 -4.84 13.14 -3.38
C VAL A 26 -6.09 13.91 -3.80
N THR A 27 -6.72 13.45 -4.88
CA THR A 27 -7.97 14.00 -5.42
C THR A 27 -9.19 13.16 -5.06
N ARG A 28 -8.99 11.87 -4.79
CA ARG A 28 -10.02 10.91 -4.39
C ARG A 28 -9.38 9.77 -3.62
N SER A 29 -10.13 9.22 -2.66
CA SER A 29 -9.77 8.01 -1.92
C SER A 29 -10.94 7.05 -1.87
N VAL A 30 -10.68 5.74 -1.99
CA VAL A 30 -11.66 4.69 -1.65
C VAL A 30 -10.98 3.57 -0.88
N ARG A 31 -11.72 2.83 -0.06
CA ARG A 31 -11.23 1.58 0.51
C ARG A 31 -11.12 0.50 -0.57
N ALA A 32 -10.14 -0.38 -0.44
CA ALA A 32 -9.94 -1.51 -1.34
C ALA A 32 -9.21 -2.66 -0.63
N THR A 33 -9.17 -3.81 -1.28
CA THR A 33 -8.39 -4.97 -0.88
C THR A 33 -7.45 -5.44 -1.98
N LEU A 34 -6.26 -5.90 -1.60
CA LEU A 34 -5.30 -6.54 -2.49
C LEU A 34 -5.33 -8.05 -2.21
N PRO A 35 -5.79 -8.88 -3.17
CA PRO A 35 -5.74 -10.33 -3.04
C PRO A 35 -4.30 -10.86 -3.22
N ASP A 36 -4.11 -12.13 -2.88
CA ASP A 36 -2.86 -12.88 -3.08
C ASP A 36 -1.64 -12.21 -2.42
N ALA A 37 -1.88 -11.55 -1.28
CA ALA A 37 -0.85 -10.91 -0.49
C ALA A 37 -1.07 -11.13 1.02
N GLN A 38 0.04 -11.12 1.75
CA GLN A 38 0.07 -11.16 3.21
C GLN A 38 0.89 -9.98 3.72
N ILE A 39 0.46 -9.40 4.84
CA ILE A 39 1.23 -8.33 5.50
C ILE A 39 1.88 -8.81 6.78
N PHE A 40 3.05 -8.26 7.07
CA PHE A 40 3.85 -8.55 8.25
C PHE A 40 4.22 -7.25 8.95
N ALA A 41 4.17 -7.21 10.27
CA ALA A 41 4.73 -6.11 11.04
C ALA A 41 6.24 -6.32 11.19
N VAL A 42 7.04 -5.63 10.37
CA VAL A 42 8.52 -5.72 10.45
C VAL A 42 9.06 -4.82 11.57
N SER A 43 8.41 -3.67 11.77
CA SER A 43 8.70 -2.75 12.87
C SER A 43 7.47 -1.86 13.10
N TRP A 44 7.65 -0.55 13.14
CA TRP A 44 6.57 0.43 13.16
C TRP A 44 5.78 0.50 11.84
N TYR A 45 6.18 -0.26 10.81
CA TYR A 45 5.56 -0.31 9.49
C TYR A 45 5.25 -1.76 9.06
N PRO A 46 4.23 -1.93 8.19
CA PRO A 46 3.94 -3.21 7.57
C PRO A 46 4.72 -3.39 6.27
N VAL A 47 5.04 -4.64 5.95
CA VAL A 47 5.51 -5.07 4.63
C VAL A 47 4.51 -6.06 4.05
N ALA A 48 4.01 -5.81 2.84
CA ALA A 48 3.21 -6.78 2.09
C ALA A 48 4.08 -7.59 1.12
N VAL A 49 3.89 -8.90 1.08
CA VAL A 49 4.53 -9.80 0.11
C VAL A 49 3.49 -10.74 -0.52
N PRO A 50 3.77 -11.34 -1.70
CA PRO A 50 2.88 -12.35 -2.28
C PRO A 50 2.62 -13.51 -1.31
N GLY A 51 1.37 -13.94 -1.20
CA GLY A 51 1.00 -15.04 -0.31
C GLY A 51 -0.50 -15.30 -0.26
N ALA A 52 -0.90 -16.40 0.37
CA ALA A 52 -2.32 -16.71 0.53
C ALA A 52 -2.94 -15.79 1.58
N GLY A 53 -3.65 -14.76 1.13
CA GLY A 53 -4.29 -13.76 1.98
C GLY A 53 -4.93 -12.63 1.19
N GLU A 54 -5.55 -11.72 1.95
CA GLU A 54 -6.08 -10.47 1.44
C GLU A 54 -5.58 -9.33 2.33
N VAL A 55 -5.18 -8.21 1.73
CA VAL A 55 -4.65 -7.04 2.42
C VAL A 55 -5.62 -5.88 2.28
N HIS A 56 -6.05 -5.30 3.41
CA HIS A 56 -6.95 -4.16 3.43
C HIS A 56 -6.17 -2.84 3.33
N GLY A 57 -6.68 -1.92 2.51
CA GLY A 57 -6.03 -0.64 2.28
C GLY A 57 -6.95 0.40 1.65
N GLU A 58 -6.31 1.40 1.03
CA GLU A 58 -6.96 2.52 0.36
C GLU A 58 -6.34 2.72 -1.02
N VAL A 59 -7.16 3.09 -1.99
CA VAL A 59 -6.72 3.57 -3.30
C VAL A 59 -6.82 5.09 -3.31
N HIS A 60 -5.72 5.76 -3.64
CA HIS A 60 -5.62 7.20 -3.82
C HIS A 60 -5.38 7.56 -5.28
N TRP A 61 -6.24 8.42 -5.83
CA TRP A 61 -5.99 9.04 -7.13
C TRP A 61 -5.22 10.34 -6.92
N LEU A 62 -4.10 10.48 -7.62
CA LEU A 62 -3.24 11.65 -7.50
C LEU A 62 -3.53 12.66 -8.62
N ALA A 63 -3.42 13.95 -8.32
CA ALA A 63 -3.59 15.02 -9.28
C ALA A 63 -2.53 14.90 -10.40
N PRO A 64 -2.92 15.02 -11.69
CA PRO A 64 -2.00 14.82 -12.80
C PRO A 64 -0.73 15.69 -12.74
N GLY A 65 -0.85 16.93 -12.24
CA GLY A 65 0.28 17.86 -12.11
C GLY A 65 1.28 17.52 -11.00
N ALA A 66 0.87 16.72 -10.01
CA ALA A 66 1.73 16.29 -8.90
C ALA A 66 2.14 14.80 -8.99
N TYR A 67 1.49 14.04 -9.89
CA TYR A 67 1.60 12.58 -10.00
C TYR A 67 3.06 12.09 -10.02
N ALA A 68 3.87 12.59 -10.96
CA ALA A 68 5.24 12.12 -11.13
C ALA A 68 6.14 12.49 -9.95
N ALA A 69 5.98 13.71 -9.40
CA ALA A 69 6.77 14.18 -8.28
C ALA A 69 6.48 13.38 -7.00
N VAL A 70 5.20 13.10 -6.73
CA VAL A 70 4.78 12.28 -5.58
C VAL A 70 5.29 10.86 -5.73
N LEU A 71 5.17 10.25 -6.91
CA LEU A 71 5.70 8.91 -7.15
C LEU A 71 7.22 8.84 -6.93
N ALA A 72 7.97 9.86 -7.34
CA ALA A 72 9.41 9.93 -7.11
C ALA A 72 9.78 10.13 -5.63
N ASP A 73 9.06 10.98 -4.88
CA ASP A 73 9.25 11.11 -3.42
C ASP A 73 8.97 9.80 -2.69
N LEU A 74 7.90 9.11 -3.07
CA LEU A 74 7.55 7.82 -2.49
C LEU A 74 8.57 6.74 -2.84
N ASP A 75 9.07 6.68 -4.08
CA ASP A 75 10.15 5.75 -4.44
C ASP A 75 11.41 6.00 -3.57
N ALA A 76 11.77 7.27 -3.34
CA ALA A 76 12.90 7.63 -2.48
C ALA A 76 12.64 7.34 -0.98
N TYR A 77 11.40 7.49 -0.52
CA TYR A 77 11.00 7.20 0.86
C TYR A 77 11.00 5.70 1.18
N GLU A 78 10.46 4.89 0.27
CA GLU A 78 10.38 3.43 0.43
C GLU A 78 11.75 2.77 0.21
N GLY A 79 12.59 3.36 -0.65
CA GLY A 79 13.96 2.91 -0.89
C GLY A 79 14.04 1.47 -1.42
N ASP A 80 15.13 0.78 -1.12
CA ASP A 80 15.40 -0.57 -1.63
C ASP A 80 14.58 -1.67 -0.91
N GLU A 81 13.85 -1.33 0.16
CA GLU A 81 13.03 -2.29 0.92
C GLU A 81 11.74 -2.66 0.18
N TYR A 82 11.28 -1.81 -0.75
CA TYR A 82 10.07 -2.05 -1.52
C TYR A 82 10.30 -1.94 -3.03
N VAL A 83 9.48 -2.69 -3.76
CA VAL A 83 9.36 -2.59 -5.21
C VAL A 83 7.96 -2.10 -5.54
N ARG A 84 7.87 -1.00 -6.29
CA ARG A 84 6.60 -0.53 -6.83
C ARG A 84 6.18 -1.39 -8.03
N ALA A 85 4.99 -1.97 -7.96
CA ALA A 85 4.43 -2.80 -9.03
C ALA A 85 2.95 -2.52 -9.25
N VAL A 86 2.46 -2.73 -10.47
CA VAL A 86 1.01 -2.70 -10.73
C VAL A 86 0.39 -4.00 -10.24
N ARG A 87 -0.71 -3.89 -9.48
CA ARG A 87 -1.55 -5.01 -9.06
C ARG A 87 -3.02 -4.65 -9.22
N THR A 88 -3.84 -5.65 -9.51
CA THR A 88 -5.28 -5.50 -9.48
C THR A 88 -5.77 -5.58 -8.04
N VAL A 89 -6.48 -4.56 -7.59
CA VAL A 89 -7.13 -4.49 -6.29
C VAL A 89 -8.65 -4.51 -6.46
N THR A 90 -9.37 -4.93 -5.44
CA THR A 90 -10.84 -4.90 -5.39
C THR A 90 -11.28 -3.71 -4.55
N THR A 91 -11.93 -2.73 -5.17
CA THR A 91 -12.50 -1.60 -4.43
C THR A 91 -13.63 -2.04 -3.50
N ALA A 92 -14.00 -1.22 -2.51
CA ALA A 92 -15.13 -1.51 -1.61
C ALA A 92 -16.48 -1.64 -2.35
N ALA A 93 -16.58 -1.18 -3.60
CA ALA A 93 -17.73 -1.40 -4.47
C ALA A 93 -17.69 -2.77 -5.20
N GLY A 94 -16.70 -3.61 -4.93
CA GLY A 94 -16.48 -4.90 -5.59
C GLY A 94 -15.87 -4.80 -6.99
N GLN A 95 -15.42 -3.62 -7.42
CA GLN A 95 -14.88 -3.42 -8.78
C GLN A 95 -13.36 -3.65 -8.80
N PRO A 96 -12.84 -4.43 -9.77
CA PRO A 96 -11.40 -4.57 -9.96
C PRO A 96 -10.80 -3.27 -10.52
N LEU A 97 -9.60 -2.94 -10.07
CA LEU A 97 -8.87 -1.73 -10.46
C LEU A 97 -7.37 -1.97 -10.40
N ASP A 98 -6.65 -1.65 -11.48
CA ASP A 98 -5.19 -1.69 -11.46
C ASP A 98 -4.62 -0.47 -10.75
N ALA A 99 -3.76 -0.71 -9.76
CA ALA A 99 -3.14 0.31 -8.94
C ALA A 99 -1.65 0.02 -8.74
N TRP A 100 -0.86 1.09 -8.52
CA TRP A 100 0.49 0.95 -7.99
C TRP A 100 0.43 0.45 -6.55
N VAL A 101 1.32 -0.47 -6.20
CA VAL A 101 1.51 -1.01 -4.85
C VAL A 101 3.01 -1.08 -4.56
N TYR A 102 3.43 -0.67 -3.37
CA TYR A 102 4.77 -0.95 -2.85
C TYR A 102 4.76 -2.31 -2.14
N LEU A 103 5.44 -3.31 -2.69
CA LEU A 103 5.57 -4.66 -2.10
C LEU A 103 6.98 -4.84 -1.56
N GLY A 104 7.14 -5.61 -0.48
CA GLY A 104 8.47 -5.92 0.05
C GLY A 104 9.37 -6.54 -1.01
N ALA A 105 10.58 -6.00 -1.17
CA ALA A 105 11.58 -6.49 -2.12
C ALA A 105 12.09 -7.90 -1.75
N THR A 106 12.03 -8.24 -0.47
CA THR A 106 12.41 -9.55 0.07
C THR A 106 11.31 -10.10 0.98
N THR A 107 11.25 -11.43 1.10
CA THR A 107 10.40 -12.07 2.11
C THR A 107 10.86 -11.65 3.52
N PRO A 108 9.95 -11.34 4.45
CA PRO A 108 10.31 -11.00 5.83
C PRO A 108 11.12 -12.13 6.50
N ALA A 109 11.95 -11.76 7.46
CA ALA A 109 12.82 -12.70 8.17
C ALA A 109 12.05 -13.87 8.80
N HIS A 110 12.70 -15.04 8.86
CA HIS A 110 12.16 -16.23 9.53
C HIS A 110 11.73 -15.90 10.98
N GLY A 111 10.47 -16.17 11.31
CA GLY A 111 9.90 -15.95 12.65
C GLY A 111 8.87 -14.83 12.73
N LEU A 112 8.72 -14.00 11.70
CA LEU A 112 7.61 -13.06 11.62
C LEU A 112 6.32 -13.79 11.23
N THR A 113 5.28 -13.62 12.04
CA THR A 113 3.95 -14.14 11.77
C THR A 113 3.17 -13.12 10.93
N PRO A 114 2.47 -13.55 9.87
CA PRO A 114 1.61 -12.63 9.12
C PRO A 114 0.49 -12.09 10.00
N ILE A 115 0.08 -10.85 9.74
CA ILE A 115 -1.16 -10.29 10.28
C ILE A 115 -2.31 -10.98 9.54
N THR A 116 -2.89 -12.00 10.18
CA THR A 116 -3.81 -12.95 9.52
C THR A 116 -5.06 -12.31 8.94
N HIS A 117 -5.54 -11.21 9.53
CA HIS A 117 -6.69 -10.46 9.01
C HIS A 117 -6.31 -9.37 8.00
N GLY A 118 -5.03 -9.23 7.63
CA GLY A 118 -4.58 -8.37 6.52
C GLY A 118 -4.79 -6.87 6.70
N ASP A 119 -5.13 -6.39 7.89
CA ASP A 119 -5.52 -5.00 8.14
C ASP A 119 -4.54 -4.34 9.12
N TRP A 120 -3.67 -3.50 8.60
CA TRP A 120 -2.69 -2.79 9.41
C TRP A 120 -3.33 -1.89 10.48
N ARG A 121 -4.49 -1.28 10.23
CA ARG A 121 -5.14 -0.37 11.20
C ARG A 121 -5.66 -1.12 12.42
N ARG A 122 -6.02 -2.38 12.24
CA ARG A 122 -6.46 -3.28 13.34
C ARG A 122 -5.29 -3.91 14.08
N PHE A 123 -4.09 -3.78 13.54
CA PHE A 123 -2.89 -4.30 14.19
C PHE A 123 -2.46 -3.35 15.31
N HIS A 124 -2.81 -3.72 16.54
CA HIS A 124 -2.21 -3.17 17.73
C HIS A 124 -1.11 -4.16 18.13
N GLY A 125 0.14 -3.84 17.79
CA GLY A 125 1.29 -4.68 18.14
C GLY A 125 1.26 -5.07 19.62
N ARG A 126 1.62 -6.33 19.90
CA ARG A 126 1.78 -6.83 21.27
C ARG A 126 2.87 -6.08 22.02
#